data_AF-A0A1Q3UAQ6-F1
#
_entry.id   AF-A0A1Q3UAQ6-F1
#
_cell.length_a   1.000
_cell.length_b   1.000
_cell.length_c   1.000
_cell.angle_alpha   90.00
_cell.angle_beta   90.00
_cell.angle_gamma   90.00
#
_symmetry.space_group_name_H-M   'P 1'
#
loop_
_entity.id
_entity.type
_entity.pdbx_description
1 polymer ?
#
loop_
_entity_poly.entity_id
_entity_poly.type
_entity_poly.pdbx_seq_one_letter_code
_entity_poly.pdbx_strand_id
1 'polypeptide(L)'
;MNDSLNSELLNELYSYIPEFAKVVHSQLDKEFWDNHYLVFGRFGSMLSLWILKKADDDLINRCYEYINRLFFNPNTEVYQLISVTVFEVLTDNDQLISFTKNKLTGNALLSYNEVLNSPMFKRNG
;
A
#
# COMPACT_ATOMS: atom_id res chain seq x y z
N MET A 1 5.01 16.53 15.38
CA MET A 1 5.02 15.14 15.88
C MET A 1 4.60 14.12 14.82
N ASN A 2 4.19 14.52 13.61
CA ASN A 2 3.73 13.59 12.55
C ASN A 2 4.87 13.08 11.64
N ASP A 3 5.98 13.82 11.54
CA ASP A 3 7.07 13.48 10.60
C ASP A 3 7.92 12.27 11.04
N SER A 4 8.05 12.04 12.36
CA SER A 4 8.85 10.91 12.89
C SER A 4 8.22 9.56 12.56
N LEU A 5 6.91 9.42 12.80
CA LEU A 5 6.19 8.18 12.54
C LEU A 5 6.19 7.84 11.06
N ASN A 6 5.92 8.81 10.19
CA ASN A 6 5.91 8.58 8.75
C ASN A 6 7.30 8.22 8.21
N SER A 7 8.36 8.85 8.76
CA SER A 7 9.75 8.51 8.43
C SER A 7 10.12 7.09 8.87
N GLU A 8 9.67 6.67 10.06
CA GLU A 8 9.87 5.31 10.57
C GLU A 8 9.19 4.27 9.68
N LEU A 9 7.93 4.50 9.29
CA LEU A 9 7.20 3.63 8.37
C LEU A 9 7.88 3.54 7.01
N LEU A 10 8.39 4.65 6.50
CA LEU A 10 9.07 4.67 5.21
C LEU A 10 10.40 3.91 5.25
N ASN A 11 11.19 4.10 6.30
CA ASN A 11 12.43 3.36 6.51
C ASN A 11 12.18 1.86 6.70
N GLU A 12 11.10 1.50 7.38
CA GLU A 12 10.68 0.10 7.51
C GLU A 12 10.30 -0.48 6.15
N LEU A 13 9.46 0.21 5.37
CA LEU A 13 9.07 -0.21 4.01
C LEU A 13 10.30 -0.47 3.13
N TYR A 14 11.26 0.47 3.09
CA TYR A 14 12.47 0.32 2.29
C TYR A 14 13.36 -0.83 2.74
N SER A 15 13.38 -1.11 4.04
CA SER A 15 14.12 -2.26 4.59
C SER A 15 13.44 -3.59 4.27
N TYR A 16 12.11 -3.62 4.33
CA TYR A 16 11.32 -4.83 4.10
C TYR A 16 11.21 -5.19 2.60
N ILE A 17 11.17 -4.16 1.74
CA ILE A 17 10.97 -4.28 0.29
C ILE A 17 12.03 -3.45 -0.46
N PRO A 18 13.30 -3.89 -0.46
CA PRO A 18 14.41 -3.12 -1.03
C PRO A 18 14.28 -2.90 -2.54
N GLU A 19 13.55 -3.76 -3.25
CA GLU A 19 13.22 -3.59 -4.67
C GLU A 19 12.40 -2.33 -4.91
N PHE A 20 11.46 -2.01 -4.02
CA PHE A 20 10.68 -0.78 -4.09
C PHE A 20 11.57 0.45 -3.85
N ALA A 21 12.44 0.40 -2.84
CA ALA A 21 13.38 1.48 -2.55
C ALA A 21 14.28 1.80 -3.75
N LYS A 22 14.79 0.78 -4.45
CA LYS A 22 15.58 0.95 -5.67
C LYS A 22 14.79 1.66 -6.78
N VAL A 23 13.52 1.31 -6.96
CA VAL A 23 12.66 1.95 -7.96
C VAL A 23 12.40 3.41 -7.58
N VAL A 24 12.03 3.68 -6.33
CA VAL A 24 11.80 5.04 -5.84
C VAL A 24 13.04 5.91 -6.00
N HIS A 25 14.20 5.45 -5.54
CA HIS A 25 15.44 6.23 -5.60
C HIS A 25 15.97 6.44 -7.03
N SER A 26 15.53 5.63 -8.00
CA SER A 26 15.93 5.78 -9.41
C SER A 26 14.93 6.54 -10.27
N GLN A 27 13.68 6.67 -9.83
CA GLN A 27 12.59 7.25 -10.65
C GLN A 27 11.91 8.47 -10.04
N LEU A 28 11.99 8.67 -8.72
CA LEU A 28 11.44 9.85 -8.06
C LEU A 28 12.55 10.85 -7.77
N ASP A 29 12.32 12.11 -8.15
CA ASP A 29 13.22 13.19 -7.77
C ASP A 29 13.37 13.23 -6.25
N LYS A 30 14.57 13.57 -5.78
CA LYS A 30 14.89 13.61 -4.34
C LYS A 30 13.92 14.49 -3.54
N GLU A 31 13.39 15.54 -4.15
CA GLU A 31 12.43 16.46 -3.53
C GLU A 31 11.09 15.79 -3.16
N PHE A 32 10.77 14.64 -3.76
CA PHE A 32 9.55 13.89 -3.45
C PHE A 32 9.75 12.79 -2.40
N TRP A 33 11.00 12.51 -1.98
CA TRP A 33 11.26 11.46 -0.99
C TRP A 33 10.69 11.81 0.38
N ASP A 34 10.63 13.10 0.71
CA ASP A 34 10.08 13.59 1.98
C ASP A 34 8.53 13.64 1.96
N ASN A 35 7.89 13.46 0.80
CA ASN A 35 6.44 13.40 0.69
C ASN A 35 5.93 11.96 0.82
N HIS A 36 5.77 11.55 2.07
CA HIS A 36 5.33 10.20 2.46
C HIS A 36 4.03 9.75 1.77
N TYR A 37 3.05 10.63 1.62
CA TYR A 37 1.79 10.29 0.92
C TYR A 37 2.04 9.92 -0.54
N LEU A 38 2.90 10.65 -1.24
CA LEU A 38 3.27 10.33 -2.62
C LEU A 38 4.04 9.01 -2.70
N VAL A 39 4.93 8.75 -1.75
CA VAL A 39 5.70 7.49 -1.75
C VAL A 39 4.80 6.28 -1.48
N PHE A 40 3.88 6.35 -0.51
CA PHE A 40 2.91 5.26 -0.28
C PHE A 40 1.92 5.10 -1.44
N GLY A 41 1.49 6.20 -2.09
CA GLY A 41 0.71 6.12 -3.32
C GLY A 41 1.46 5.42 -4.47
N ARG A 42 2.77 5.70 -4.59
CA ARG A 42 3.64 5.02 -5.54
C ARG A 42 3.82 3.55 -5.20
N PHE A 43 3.87 3.21 -3.91
CA PHE A 43 3.92 1.82 -3.45
C PHE A 43 2.68 1.04 -3.90
N GLY A 44 1.47 1.58 -3.68
CA GLY A 44 0.24 0.98 -4.20
C GLY A 44 0.26 0.80 -5.72
N SER A 45 0.68 1.83 -6.46
CA SER A 45 0.78 1.78 -7.93
C SER A 45 1.75 0.70 -8.42
N MET A 46 2.92 0.59 -7.79
CA MET A 46 3.93 -0.41 -8.12
C MET A 46 3.45 -1.82 -7.80
N LEU A 47 2.78 -2.02 -6.66
CA LEU A 47 2.18 -3.30 -6.29
C LEU A 47 1.13 -3.73 -7.32
N SER A 48 0.22 -2.84 -7.72
CA SER A 48 -0.75 -3.11 -8.79
C SER A 48 -0.07 -3.56 -10.08
N LEU A 49 1.00 -2.86 -10.50
CA LEU A 49 1.76 -3.24 -11.70
C LEU A 49 2.43 -4.61 -11.56
N TRP A 50 3.02 -4.92 -10.40
CA TRP A 50 3.66 -6.22 -10.17
C TRP A 50 2.66 -7.37 -10.19
N ILE A 51 1.46 -7.18 -9.64
CA ILE A 51 0.39 -8.17 -9.70
C ILE A 51 -0.08 -8.38 -11.15
N LEU A 52 -0.40 -7.28 -11.86
CA LEU A 52 -0.92 -7.34 -13.23
C LEU A 52 0.10 -7.92 -14.22
N LYS A 53 1.39 -7.67 -14.00
CA LYS A 53 2.48 -8.19 -14.84
C LYS A 53 3.03 -9.53 -14.36
N LYS A 54 2.52 -10.07 -13.24
CA LYS A 54 3.02 -11.31 -12.60
C LYS A 54 4.53 -11.31 -12.42
N ALA A 55 5.07 -10.23 -11.83
CA ALA A 55 6.50 -9.99 -11.77
C ALA A 55 7.25 -11.06 -10.94
N ASP A 56 6.82 -11.30 -9.71
CA ASP A 56 7.40 -12.27 -8.77
C ASP A 56 6.42 -12.45 -7.58
N ASP A 57 6.00 -13.69 -7.30
CA ASP A 57 5.05 -14.00 -6.23
C ASP A 57 5.63 -13.73 -4.83
N ASP A 58 6.92 -13.95 -4.61
CA ASP A 58 7.57 -13.73 -3.30
C ASP A 58 7.68 -12.24 -2.98
N LEU A 59 7.97 -11.41 -3.99
CA LEU A 59 7.93 -9.96 -3.85
C LEU A 59 6.52 -9.47 -3.49
N ILE A 60 5.50 -9.93 -4.22
CA ILE A 60 4.10 -9.55 -3.97
C ILE A 60 3.66 -9.99 -2.57
N ASN A 61 4.02 -11.21 -2.15
CA ASN A 61 3.69 -11.72 -0.82
C ASN A 61 4.30 -10.86 0.30
N ARG A 62 5.57 -10.45 0.16
CA ARG A 62 6.22 -9.55 1.13
C ARG A 62 5.51 -8.19 1.22
N CYS A 63 5.01 -7.66 0.11
CA CYS A 63 4.23 -6.41 0.12
C CYS A 63 2.98 -6.55 1.00
N TYR A 64 2.22 -7.63 0.85
CA TYR A 64 1.01 -7.84 1.64
C TYR A 64 1.30 -8.24 3.09
N GLU A 65 2.38 -8.95 3.36
CA GLU A 65 2.85 -9.21 4.72
C GLU A 65 3.16 -7.90 5.45
N TYR A 66 3.88 -6.99 4.80
CA TYR A 66 4.17 -5.66 5.33
C TYR A 66 2.87 -4.90 5.67
N ILE A 67 1.92 -4.84 4.73
CA ILE A 67 0.63 -4.19 4.96
C ILE A 67 -0.10 -4.83 6.16
N ASN A 68 -0.24 -6.16 6.20
CA ASN A 68 -0.92 -6.85 7.28
C ASN A 68 -0.27 -6.55 8.64
N ARG A 69 1.07 -6.50 8.69
CA ARG A 69 1.82 -6.19 9.91
C ARG A 69 1.57 -4.76 10.40
N LEU A 70 1.50 -3.77 9.50
CA LEU A 70 1.18 -2.39 9.88
C LEU A 70 -0.20 -2.27 10.57
N PHE A 71 -1.14 -3.13 10.19
CA PHE A 71 -2.48 -3.19 10.78
C PHE A 71 -2.58 -4.08 12.03
N PHE A 72 -1.49 -4.74 12.43
CA PHE A 72 -1.44 -5.52 13.67
C PHE A 72 -1.37 -4.61 14.91
N ASN A 73 -0.78 -3.42 14.77
CA ASN A 73 -0.66 -2.46 15.86
C ASN A 73 -1.53 -1.23 15.57
N PRO A 74 -2.60 -0.97 16.36
CA PRO A 74 -3.65 -0.03 15.98
C PRO A 74 -3.22 1.43 16.19
N ASN A 75 -2.50 1.98 15.22
CA ASN A 75 -2.34 3.43 15.07
C ASN A 75 -3.27 3.93 13.95
N THR A 76 -4.24 4.77 14.33
CA THR A 76 -5.24 5.32 13.41
C THR A 76 -4.63 6.10 12.24
N GLU A 77 -3.49 6.77 12.43
CA GLU A 77 -2.83 7.53 11.38
C GLU A 77 -2.25 6.62 10.29
N VAL A 78 -1.66 5.49 10.69
CA VAL A 78 -1.16 4.46 9.75
C VAL A 78 -2.30 3.89 8.92
N TYR A 79 -3.45 3.64 9.57
CA TYR A 79 -4.61 3.08 8.89
C TYR A 79 -5.13 4.05 7.84
N GLN A 80 -5.25 5.34 8.19
CA GLN A 80 -5.68 6.37 7.25
C GLN A 80 -4.71 6.51 6.08
N LEU A 81 -3.40 6.55 6.36
CA LEU A 81 -2.37 6.66 5.33
C LEU A 81 -2.45 5.49 4.33
N ILE A 82 -2.43 4.24 4.81
CA ILE A 82 -2.48 3.07 3.93
C ILE A 82 -3.83 2.95 3.22
N SER A 83 -4.95 3.23 3.91
CA SER A 83 -6.29 3.18 3.31
C SER A 83 -6.42 4.14 2.13
N VAL A 84 -6.00 5.39 2.31
CA VAL A 84 -6.14 6.43 1.27
C VAL A 84 -5.14 6.22 0.13
N THR A 85 -3.90 5.88 0.43
CA THR A 85 -2.84 5.95 -0.60
C THR A 85 -2.56 4.60 -1.29
N VAL A 86 -2.70 3.48 -0.58
CA VAL A 86 -2.38 2.15 -1.12
C VAL A 86 -3.66 1.45 -1.54
N PHE A 87 -4.65 1.39 -0.66
CA PHE A 87 -5.87 0.62 -0.91
C PHE A 87 -6.72 1.22 -2.02
N GLU A 88 -6.87 2.54 -2.10
CA GLU A 88 -7.58 3.19 -3.20
C GLU A 88 -7.01 2.82 -4.58
N VAL A 89 -5.69 2.66 -4.71
CA VAL A 89 -5.06 2.26 -5.98
C VAL A 89 -5.31 0.78 -6.32
N LEU A 90 -5.46 -0.06 -5.30
CA LEU A 90 -5.69 -1.50 -5.49
C LEU A 90 -7.15 -1.84 -5.84
N THR A 91 -8.09 -0.87 -5.79
CA THR A 91 -9.51 -1.10 -6.12
C THR A 91 -9.85 -0.83 -7.59
N ASP A 92 -8.88 -0.49 -8.43
CA ASP A 92 -9.12 -0.06 -9.82
C ASP A 92 -9.70 -1.16 -10.75
N ASN A 93 -9.54 -2.45 -10.44
CA ASN A 93 -10.15 -3.54 -11.24
C ASN A 93 -10.40 -4.83 -10.44
N ASP A 94 -11.28 -5.69 -10.96
CA ASP A 94 -11.79 -6.88 -10.26
C ASP A 94 -10.71 -7.93 -9.96
N GLN A 95 -9.69 -8.04 -10.81
CA GLN A 95 -8.58 -8.96 -10.59
C GLN A 95 -7.74 -8.50 -9.39
N LEU A 96 -7.41 -7.20 -9.30
CA LEU A 96 -6.70 -6.63 -8.16
C LEU A 96 -7.52 -6.74 -6.88
N ILE A 97 -8.83 -6.49 -6.94
CA ILE A 97 -9.74 -6.61 -5.80
C ILE A 97 -9.73 -8.05 -5.27
N SER A 98 -9.94 -9.03 -6.14
CA SER A 98 -9.97 -10.44 -5.76
C SER A 98 -8.63 -10.89 -5.19
N PHE A 99 -7.52 -10.53 -5.85
CA PHE A 99 -6.18 -10.87 -5.38
C PHE A 99 -5.88 -10.24 -4.01
N THR A 100 -6.14 -8.94 -3.85
CA THR A 100 -5.90 -8.20 -2.61
C THR A 100 -6.72 -8.76 -1.45
N LYS A 101 -8.01 -9.05 -1.66
CA LYS A 101 -8.87 -9.67 -0.64
C LYS A 101 -8.31 -10.99 -0.12
N ASN A 102 -7.71 -11.80 -0.99
CA ASN A 102 -7.14 -13.09 -0.61
C ASN A 102 -5.81 -12.97 0.16
N LYS A 103 -5.14 -11.82 0.09
CA LYS A 103 -3.83 -11.58 0.74
C LYS A 103 -3.94 -10.81 2.05
N LEU A 104 -4.97 -9.99 2.22
CA LEU A 104 -5.18 -9.21 3.43
C LEU A 104 -5.87 -10.04 4.52
N THR A 105 -5.54 -9.72 5.77
CA THR A 105 -6.11 -10.39 6.96
C THR A 105 -6.46 -9.36 8.04
N GLY A 106 -7.30 -9.76 8.99
CA GLY A 106 -7.63 -8.97 10.17
C GLY A 106 -8.07 -7.53 9.84
N ASN A 107 -7.50 -6.55 10.55
CA ASN A 107 -7.82 -5.14 10.40
C ASN A 107 -7.48 -4.57 9.02
N ALA A 108 -6.46 -5.10 8.33
CA ALA A 108 -6.12 -4.66 6.98
C ALA A 108 -7.23 -5.02 5.99
N LEU A 109 -7.78 -6.24 6.10
CA LEU A 109 -8.91 -6.67 5.27
C LEU A 109 -10.19 -5.87 5.59
N LEU A 110 -10.44 -5.57 6.87
CA LEU A 110 -11.58 -4.74 7.28
C LEU A 110 -11.50 -3.34 6.64
N SER A 111 -10.35 -2.66 6.80
CA SER A 111 -10.09 -1.35 6.21
C SER A 111 -10.19 -1.37 4.68
N TYR A 112 -9.64 -2.39 4.01
CA TYR A 112 -9.79 -2.52 2.55
C TYR A 112 -11.25 -2.65 2.11
N ASN A 113 -12.06 -3.42 2.86
CA ASN A 113 -13.50 -3.52 2.59
C ASN A 113 -14.25 -2.21 2.85
N GLU A 114 -13.82 -1.39 3.81
CA GLU A 114 -14.38 -0.04 4.01
C GLU A 114 -14.11 0.84 2.79
N VAL A 115 -12.88 0.82 2.24
CA VAL A 115 -12.53 1.54 1.00
C VAL A 115 -13.41 1.06 -0.16
N LEU A 116 -13.56 -0.25 -0.36
CA LEU A 116 -14.42 -0.81 -1.41
C LEU A 116 -15.89 -0.40 -1.28
N ASN A 117 -16.37 -0.19 -0.06
CA ASN A 117 -17.75 0.24 0.22
C ASN A 117 -17.91 1.77 0.24
N SER A 118 -16.82 2.54 0.07
CA SER A 118 -16.88 4.00 0.01
C SER A 118 -17.67 4.47 -1.21
N PRO A 119 -18.46 5.55 -1.11
CA PRO A 119 -19.23 6.11 -2.23
C PRO A 119 -18.41 6.39 -3.50
N MET A 120 -17.10 6.66 -3.36
CA MET A 120 -16.19 6.90 -4.48
C MET A 120 -15.96 5.64 -5.35
N PHE A 121 -16.09 4.45 -4.75
CA PHE A 121 -15.79 3.17 -5.41
C PHE A 121 -17.02 2.25 -5.53
N LYS A 122 -18.16 2.64 -4.97
CA LYS A 122 -19.44 2.01 -5.27
C LYS A 122 -19.74 2.17 -6.75
N ARG A 123 -19.37 1.17 -7.54
CA ARG A 123 -19.86 1.02 -8.91
C ARG A 123 -21.37 0.94 -8.82
N ASN A 124 -22.07 1.87 -9.49
CA ASN A 124 -23.53 1.85 -9.57
C ASN A 124 -23.96 0.44 -10.01
N GLY A 125 -24.58 -0.29 -9.09
CA GLY A 125 -25.19 -1.60 -9.36
C GLY A 125 -26.39 -1.46 -10.26
#